data_AF-A0A1Q6XZI4-F1
#
_entry.id   AF-A0A1Q6XZI4-F1
#
_cell.length_a   1.000
_cell.length_b   1.000
_cell.length_c   1.000
_cell.angle_alpha   90.00
_cell.angle_beta   90.00
_cell.angle_gamma   90.00
#
_symmetry.space_group_name_H-M   'P 1'
#
loop_
_entity.id
_entity.type
_entity.pdbx_description
1 polymer ?
#
loop_
_entity_poly.entity_id
_entity_poly.type
_entity_poly.pdbx_seq_one_letter_code
_entity_poly.pdbx_strand_id
1 'polypeptide(L)'
;MFLPQSLSFVARWRFARLLVSACLLLFSFFLLSCSGLNFSGGGGSTTPTPKPKPSLVALTDLHWCNKPFIVFRDLHAPVTVTSTASTATATAIASATATTGGTPNATSTASPTPSTSGPPTTITDWSQVEPNLGFSVFLPKTLPAKTCLVSASGTVHDPTFGGNIIIGYLLPDGSPLSFSEAPLRSNSRDFQCTSSPSGTAPQNPVTPGVKPSPTQAPILICTGAKDNTNVVFSLRGNETSLKQFFDALQPGINWVPAA
;
A
#
# COMPACT_ATOMS: atom_id res chain seq x y z
N MET A 1 78.15 -19.62 -11.37
CA MET A 1 77.36 -20.44 -10.44
C MET A 1 75.99 -20.62 -11.05
N PHE A 2 75.70 -21.85 -11.47
CA PHE A 2 74.51 -22.24 -12.22
C PHE A 2 73.28 -22.29 -11.31
N LEU A 3 72.18 -21.64 -11.71
CA LEU A 3 70.87 -21.85 -11.10
C LEU A 3 70.37 -23.26 -11.46
N PRO A 4 69.85 -24.05 -10.50
CA PRO A 4 69.08 -25.23 -10.84
C PRO A 4 67.66 -24.81 -11.26
N GLN A 5 67.41 -24.89 -12.56
CA GLN A 5 66.07 -24.93 -13.14
C GLN A 5 65.49 -26.34 -12.99
N SER A 6 64.55 -26.52 -12.06
CA SER A 6 63.35 -27.38 -12.22
C SER A 6 62.63 -27.52 -10.88
N LEU A 7 61.74 -26.57 -10.61
CA LEU A 7 60.65 -26.80 -9.65
C LEU A 7 59.39 -26.99 -10.47
N SER A 8 58.83 -28.20 -10.40
CA SER A 8 57.61 -28.60 -11.11
C SER A 8 56.54 -27.52 -10.98
N PHE A 9 55.82 -27.22 -12.07
CA PHE A 9 54.77 -26.19 -12.12
C PHE A 9 53.80 -26.25 -10.93
N VAL A 10 53.51 -27.46 -10.45
CA VAL A 10 52.70 -27.75 -9.26
C VAL A 10 53.31 -27.21 -7.95
N ALA A 11 54.63 -27.30 -7.79
CA ALA A 11 55.35 -26.79 -6.61
C ALA A 11 55.35 -25.25 -6.59
N ARG A 12 55.54 -24.61 -7.76
CA ARG A 12 55.42 -23.15 -7.89
C ARG A 12 54.01 -22.65 -7.58
N TRP A 13 52.99 -23.40 -8.00
CA TRP A 13 51.61 -23.00 -7.74
C TRP A 13 51.21 -23.17 -6.26
N ARG A 14 51.71 -24.21 -5.59
CA ARG A 14 51.54 -24.40 -4.14
C ARG A 14 52.28 -23.32 -3.35
N PHE A 15 53.50 -22.94 -3.76
CA PHE A 15 54.24 -21.84 -3.14
C PHE A 15 53.53 -20.51 -3.33
N ALA A 16 53.02 -20.21 -4.54
CA ALA A 16 52.25 -19.00 -4.80
C ALA A 16 50.96 -18.94 -3.96
N ARG A 17 50.23 -20.06 -3.81
CA ARG A 17 49.05 -20.13 -2.94
C ARG A 17 49.39 -19.91 -1.47
N LEU A 18 50.48 -20.49 -0.97
CA LEU A 18 50.96 -20.25 0.40
C LEU A 18 51.34 -18.78 0.62
N LEU A 19 51.99 -18.16 -0.36
CA LEU A 19 52.42 -16.77 -0.30
C LEU A 19 51.22 -15.80 -0.30
N VAL A 20 50.21 -16.06 -1.14
CA VAL A 20 48.95 -15.29 -1.16
C VAL A 20 48.17 -15.46 0.15
N SER A 21 48.11 -16.67 0.71
CA SER A 21 47.45 -16.92 2.00
C SER A 21 48.18 -16.22 3.16
N ALA A 22 49.52 -16.21 3.15
CA ALA A 22 50.31 -15.51 4.16
C ALA A 22 50.13 -13.98 4.05
N CYS A 23 50.09 -13.43 2.82
CA CYS A 23 49.80 -12.02 2.60
C CYS A 23 48.39 -11.62 3.06
N LEU A 24 47.38 -12.45 2.82
CA LEU A 24 46.01 -12.18 3.29
C LEU A 24 45.89 -12.22 4.82
N LEU A 25 46.60 -13.14 5.48
CA LEU A 25 46.66 -13.18 6.95
C LEU A 25 47.34 -11.93 7.50
N LEU A 26 48.49 -11.52 6.93
CA LEU A 26 49.19 -10.30 7.35
C LEU A 26 48.34 -9.03 7.15
N PHE A 27 47.58 -8.94 6.05
CA PHE A 27 46.65 -7.83 5.82
C PHE A 27 45.52 -7.79 6.87
N SER A 28 45.03 -8.94 7.30
CA SER A 28 43.99 -9.04 8.33
C SER A 28 44.49 -8.55 9.70
N PHE A 29 45.75 -8.83 10.03
CA PHE A 29 46.38 -8.29 11.26
C PHE A 29 46.63 -6.77 11.18
N PHE A 30 46.97 -6.23 10.01
CA PHE A 30 47.13 -4.79 9.83
C PHE A 30 45.82 -4.00 9.96
N LEU A 31 44.70 -4.54 9.47
CA LEU A 31 43.39 -3.88 9.60
C LEU A 31 42.87 -3.86 11.05
N LEU A 32 43.20 -4.87 11.86
CA LEU A 32 42.80 -4.91 13.27
C LEU A 32 43.65 -3.97 14.16
N SER A 33 44.88 -3.66 13.76
CA SER A 33 45.78 -2.75 14.48
C SER A 33 45.48 -1.26 14.24
N CYS A 34 44.77 -0.92 13.15
CA CYS A 34 44.39 0.47 12.84
C CYS A 34 43.12 0.96 13.56
N SER A 35 42.44 0.12 14.36
CA SER A 35 41.26 0.55 15.12
C SER A 35 41.58 1.04 16.55
N GLY A 36 42.86 1.13 16.93
CA GLY A 36 43.28 1.31 18.33
C GLY A 36 43.94 2.64 18.72
N LEU A 37 43.99 3.67 17.86
CA LEU A 37 44.65 4.95 18.18
C LEU A 37 43.73 6.15 17.89
N ASN A 38 42.72 6.35 18.75
CA ASN A 38 42.08 7.66 18.94
C ASN A 38 42.47 8.17 20.34
N PHE A 39 43.51 8.99 20.41
CA PHE A 39 43.85 9.76 21.62
C PHE A 39 43.29 11.19 21.50
N SER A 40 42.44 11.51 22.47
CA SER A 40 42.28 12.79 23.16
C SER A 40 42.10 14.08 22.33
N GLY A 41 40.85 14.54 22.28
CA GLY A 41 40.49 15.95 22.11
C GLY A 41 39.22 16.23 22.90
N GLY A 42 39.35 16.89 24.05
CA GLY A 42 38.24 17.22 24.93
C GLY A 42 37.20 18.12 24.24
N GLY A 43 35.92 17.82 24.50
CA GLY A 43 34.80 18.63 24.02
C GLY A 43 33.49 17.92 24.29
N GLY A 44 32.87 18.25 25.43
CA GLY A 44 31.46 18.02 25.76
C GLY A 44 30.83 16.72 25.27
N SER A 45 30.74 15.73 26.17
CA SER A 45 29.74 14.66 26.03
C SER A 45 28.35 15.27 26.15
N THR A 46 27.85 15.89 25.08
CA THR A 46 26.42 15.92 24.83
C THR A 46 26.09 14.50 24.37
N THR A 47 25.66 13.67 25.31
CA THR A 47 24.92 12.45 24.99
C THR A 47 23.92 12.82 23.90
N PRO A 48 23.98 12.25 22.69
CA PRO A 48 22.94 12.48 21.71
C PRO A 48 21.67 11.93 22.33
N THR A 49 20.82 12.81 22.85
CA THR A 49 19.50 12.44 23.35
C THR A 49 18.84 11.65 22.23
N PRO A 50 18.56 10.34 22.41
CA PRO A 50 17.92 9.56 21.37
C PRO A 50 16.63 10.28 21.01
N LYS A 51 16.51 10.69 19.75
CA LYS A 51 15.29 11.32 19.24
C LYS A 51 14.13 10.42 19.66
N PRO A 52 13.10 10.94 20.37
CA PRO A 52 12.03 10.10 20.88
C PRO A 52 11.47 9.27 19.73
N LYS A 53 11.57 7.94 19.83
CA LYS A 53 10.89 7.06 18.88
C LYS A 53 9.41 7.42 18.95
N PRO A 54 8.75 7.74 17.83
CA PRO A 54 7.32 8.00 17.86
C PRO A 54 6.62 6.81 18.50
N SER A 55 5.80 7.05 19.51
CA SER A 55 4.89 6.03 20.04
C SER A 55 4.03 5.51 18.88
N LEU A 56 3.73 4.21 18.86
CA LEU A 56 2.90 3.58 17.82
C LEU A 56 1.55 3.20 18.41
N VAL A 57 0.49 3.44 17.66
CA VAL A 57 -0.90 3.26 18.09
C VAL A 57 -1.64 2.45 17.02
N ALA A 58 -2.58 1.59 17.42
CA ALA A 58 -3.41 0.82 16.49
C ALA A 58 -4.31 1.74 15.66
N LEU A 59 -4.71 1.32 14.46
CA LEU A 59 -5.52 2.18 13.58
C LEU A 59 -6.90 2.51 14.18
N THR A 60 -7.50 1.58 14.92
CA THR A 60 -8.76 1.78 15.66
C THR A 60 -8.69 2.82 16.77
N ASP A 61 -7.49 3.07 17.30
CA ASP A 61 -7.25 4.00 18.40
C ASP A 61 -6.86 5.40 17.89
N LEU A 62 -6.82 5.58 16.56
CA LEU A 62 -6.64 6.88 15.94
C LEU A 62 -7.94 7.68 16.07
N HIS A 63 -7.84 8.99 15.86
CA HIS A 63 -9.00 9.88 15.79
C HIS A 63 -9.16 10.39 14.37
N TRP A 64 -10.34 10.92 14.07
CA TRP A 64 -10.56 11.67 12.84
C TRP A 64 -9.90 13.04 12.93
N CYS A 65 -9.21 13.48 11.87
CA CYS A 65 -8.63 14.83 11.82
C CYS A 65 -9.73 15.90 11.86
N ASN A 66 -10.88 15.58 11.26
CA ASN A 66 -12.06 16.42 11.18
C ASN A 66 -13.30 15.57 11.55
N LYS A 67 -14.45 15.83 10.92
CA LYS A 67 -15.64 14.98 11.03
C LYS A 67 -15.39 13.63 10.35
N PRO A 68 -15.98 12.54 10.85
CA PRO A 68 -15.96 11.25 10.18
C PRO A 68 -16.38 11.36 8.71
N PHE A 69 -15.54 10.85 7.82
CA PHE A 69 -15.80 10.85 6.38
C PHE A 69 -15.52 9.45 5.83
N ILE A 70 -16.57 8.64 5.79
CA ILE A 70 -16.59 7.32 5.17
C ILE A 70 -17.69 7.35 4.10
N VAL A 71 -17.32 7.25 2.82
CA VAL A 71 -18.29 7.28 1.72
C VAL A 71 -17.89 6.30 0.63
N PHE A 72 -18.67 5.23 0.48
CA PHE A 72 -18.54 4.28 -0.60
C PHE A 72 -19.75 4.34 -1.52
N ARG A 73 -19.52 4.16 -2.82
CA ARG A 73 -20.60 4.06 -3.81
C ARG A 73 -20.75 2.61 -4.26
N ASP A 74 -21.96 2.09 -4.15
CA ASP A 74 -22.32 0.85 -4.81
C ASP A 74 -22.99 1.19 -6.13
N LEU A 75 -22.31 0.91 -7.26
CA LEU A 75 -22.81 1.24 -8.59
C LEU A 75 -23.68 0.12 -9.19
N HIS A 76 -23.91 -1.00 -8.47
CA HIS A 76 -24.74 -2.14 -8.89
C HIS A 76 -25.57 -2.74 -7.73
N ALA A 77 -26.03 -1.92 -6.79
CA ALA A 77 -26.87 -2.41 -5.70
C ALA A 77 -28.09 -3.19 -6.26
N PRO A 78 -28.31 -4.45 -5.86
CA PRO A 78 -29.49 -5.19 -6.29
C PRO A 78 -30.73 -4.45 -5.80
N VAL A 79 -31.64 -4.14 -6.73
CA VAL A 79 -32.96 -3.61 -6.36
C VAL A 79 -33.69 -4.72 -5.61
N THR A 80 -33.70 -4.64 -4.28
CA THR A 80 -34.61 -5.48 -3.50
C THR A 80 -35.99 -4.88 -3.72
N VAL A 81 -36.70 -5.37 -4.73
CA VAL A 81 -38.12 -5.05 -4.92
C VAL A 81 -38.86 -5.80 -3.82
N THR A 82 -39.02 -5.19 -2.65
CA THR A 82 -40.05 -5.62 -1.71
C THR A 82 -41.38 -5.30 -2.37
N SER A 83 -41.97 -6.27 -3.09
CA SER A 83 -43.32 -6.14 -3.60
C SER A 83 -44.27 -6.06 -2.42
N THR A 84 -44.56 -4.86 -1.94
CA THR A 84 -45.84 -4.61 -1.30
C THR A 84 -46.86 -4.74 -2.42
N ALA A 85 -47.69 -5.77 -2.32
CA ALA A 85 -48.77 -6.03 -3.26
C ALA A 85 -49.66 -4.78 -3.37
N SER A 86 -49.47 -3.98 -4.41
CA SER A 86 -50.44 -2.98 -4.85
C SER A 86 -50.83 -3.34 -6.27
N THR A 87 -52.01 -3.92 -6.38
CA THR A 87 -52.70 -4.26 -7.62
C THR A 87 -52.77 -3.04 -8.54
N ALA A 88 -51.95 -3.01 -9.58
CA ALA A 88 -52.10 -2.09 -10.69
C ALA A 88 -52.53 -2.88 -11.93
N THR A 89 -53.80 -2.73 -12.28
CA THR A 89 -54.41 -3.25 -13.51
C THR A 89 -53.73 -2.64 -14.73
N ALA A 90 -52.99 -3.46 -15.49
CA ALA A 90 -52.51 -3.10 -16.82
C ALA A 90 -53.40 -3.77 -17.88
N THR A 91 -54.17 -2.96 -18.59
CA THR A 91 -54.95 -3.34 -19.77
C THR A 91 -54.00 -3.70 -20.91
N ALA A 92 -53.86 -4.99 -21.22
CA ALA A 92 -53.18 -5.46 -22.41
C ALA A 92 -54.17 -5.53 -23.59
N ILE A 93 -53.88 -4.79 -24.65
CA ILE A 93 -54.60 -4.87 -25.93
C ILE A 93 -54.05 -6.11 -26.66
N ALA A 94 -54.88 -7.16 -26.77
CA ALA A 94 -54.55 -8.38 -27.49
C ALA A 94 -54.94 -8.25 -28.97
N SER A 95 -53.96 -8.41 -29.86
CA SER A 95 -54.19 -8.73 -31.27
C SER A 95 -54.09 -10.25 -31.43
N ALA A 96 -55.23 -10.91 -31.68
CA ALA A 96 -55.31 -12.35 -31.85
C ALA A 96 -55.17 -12.75 -33.33
N THR A 97 -54.37 -13.78 -33.58
CA THR A 97 -54.61 -14.73 -34.68
C THR A 97 -54.23 -16.11 -34.18
N ALA A 98 -55.19 -17.03 -34.23
CA ALA A 98 -55.13 -18.37 -33.67
C ALA A 98 -54.83 -19.40 -34.77
N THR A 99 -53.95 -20.36 -34.48
CA THR A 99 -54.03 -21.72 -35.05
C THR A 99 -53.59 -22.74 -33.99
N THR A 100 -54.38 -23.81 -33.93
CA THR A 100 -54.49 -24.92 -32.97
C THR A 100 -53.33 -25.92 -32.91
N GLY A 101 -53.08 -26.47 -31.71
CA GLY A 101 -52.79 -27.90 -31.51
C GLY A 101 -51.59 -28.29 -30.64
N GLY A 102 -51.84 -28.89 -29.45
CA GLY A 102 -50.92 -29.83 -28.77
C GLY A 102 -50.32 -29.40 -27.41
N THR A 103 -50.80 -30.01 -26.31
CA THR A 103 -50.14 -30.08 -24.97
C THR A 103 -49.22 -31.31 -24.87
N PRO A 104 -48.34 -31.44 -23.84
CA PRO A 104 -47.53 -30.46 -23.12
C PRO A 104 -46.03 -30.91 -23.06
N ASN A 105 -45.20 -30.18 -22.30
CA ASN A 105 -43.83 -30.53 -21.86
C ASN A 105 -42.67 -29.93 -22.68
N ALA A 106 -42.38 -28.66 -22.42
CA ALA A 106 -41.05 -28.10 -22.57
C ALA A 106 -40.70 -27.37 -21.27
N THR A 107 -39.84 -27.99 -20.44
CA THR A 107 -39.10 -27.28 -19.40
C THR A 107 -38.23 -26.25 -20.12
N SER A 108 -38.75 -25.04 -20.29
CA SER A 108 -37.92 -23.90 -20.66
C SER A 108 -37.05 -23.59 -19.46
N THR A 109 -35.82 -24.10 -19.48
CA THR A 109 -34.72 -23.58 -18.67
C THR A 109 -34.57 -22.12 -19.03
N ALA A 110 -35.25 -21.25 -18.28
CA ALA A 110 -35.06 -19.81 -18.35
C ALA A 110 -33.60 -19.55 -17.98
N SER A 111 -32.80 -19.30 -19.00
CA SER A 111 -31.48 -18.71 -18.86
C SER A 111 -31.64 -17.41 -18.07
N PRO A 112 -30.94 -17.21 -16.94
CA PRO A 112 -31.02 -15.96 -16.21
C PRO A 112 -30.40 -14.88 -17.10
N THR A 113 -31.26 -14.03 -17.65
CA THR A 113 -30.84 -12.81 -18.35
C THR A 113 -30.23 -11.88 -17.29
N PRO A 114 -29.09 -11.22 -17.54
CA PRO A 114 -28.34 -10.51 -16.50
C PRO A 114 -29.11 -9.29 -15.97
N SER A 115 -29.26 -9.30 -14.65
CA SER A 115 -29.34 -8.22 -13.68
C SER A 115 -29.72 -6.82 -14.16
N THR A 116 -30.94 -6.39 -13.80
CA THR A 116 -31.32 -4.98 -13.77
C THR A 116 -30.43 -4.23 -12.75
N SER A 117 -29.55 -3.37 -13.25
CA SER A 117 -28.72 -2.46 -12.45
C SER A 117 -29.61 -1.43 -11.75
N GLY A 118 -29.61 -1.43 -10.42
CA GLY A 118 -30.30 -0.42 -9.60
C GLY A 118 -29.57 0.93 -9.61
N PRO A 119 -30.21 2.02 -9.14
CA PRO A 119 -29.53 3.30 -9.01
C PRO A 119 -28.36 3.20 -8.00
N PRO A 120 -27.27 3.96 -8.20
CA PRO A 120 -26.13 3.93 -7.28
C PRO A 120 -26.54 4.27 -5.84
N THR A 121 -26.08 3.49 -4.86
CA THR A 121 -26.33 3.76 -3.44
C THR A 121 -25.06 4.23 -2.74
N THR A 122 -25.23 4.98 -1.65
CA THR A 122 -24.12 5.44 -0.80
C THR A 122 -24.09 4.61 0.47
N ILE A 123 -22.92 4.05 0.79
CA ILE A 123 -22.67 3.22 1.96
C ILE A 123 -21.63 3.92 2.85
N THR A 124 -21.96 4.12 4.12
CA THR A 124 -21.06 4.76 5.10
C THR A 124 -20.57 3.81 6.18
N ASP A 125 -21.17 2.63 6.28
CA ASP A 125 -20.82 1.60 7.27
C ASP A 125 -19.80 0.62 6.67
N TRP A 126 -18.62 0.55 7.28
CA TRP A 126 -17.54 -0.33 6.85
C TRP A 126 -17.94 -1.81 6.86
N SER A 127 -18.78 -2.23 7.80
CA SER A 127 -19.24 -3.62 7.90
C SER A 127 -20.05 -4.08 6.69
N GLN A 128 -20.67 -3.14 5.95
CA GLN A 128 -21.36 -3.40 4.70
C GLN A 128 -20.43 -3.33 3.49
N VAL A 129 -19.33 -2.59 3.59
CA VAL A 129 -18.36 -2.41 2.50
C VAL A 129 -17.41 -3.60 2.40
N GLU A 130 -16.77 -3.96 3.51
CA GLU A 130 -15.72 -4.99 3.58
C GLU A 130 -16.07 -6.31 2.88
N PRO A 131 -17.23 -6.96 3.16
CA PRO A 131 -17.55 -8.24 2.52
C PRO A 131 -17.83 -8.13 1.01
N ASN A 132 -18.15 -6.92 0.52
CA ASN A 132 -18.58 -6.69 -0.86
C ASN A 132 -17.47 -6.11 -1.76
N LEU A 133 -16.28 -5.80 -1.22
CA LEU A 133 -15.16 -5.23 -2.01
C LEU A 133 -14.59 -6.21 -3.06
N GLY A 134 -14.66 -7.52 -2.79
CA GLY A 134 -14.11 -8.54 -3.69
C GLY A 134 -12.57 -8.66 -3.68
N PHE A 135 -11.89 -8.00 -2.74
CA PHE A 135 -10.44 -8.14 -2.50
C PHE A 135 -10.12 -7.88 -1.02
N SER A 136 -8.90 -8.22 -0.59
CA SER A 136 -8.43 -7.99 0.79
C SER A 136 -7.72 -6.65 0.90
N VAL A 137 -8.08 -5.85 1.89
CA VAL A 137 -7.46 -4.54 2.16
C VAL A 137 -6.23 -4.72 3.06
N PHE A 138 -5.08 -4.16 2.65
CA PHE A 138 -3.77 -4.30 3.28
C PHE A 138 -3.31 -3.00 3.92
N LEU A 139 -3.41 -2.91 5.24
CA LEU A 139 -3.06 -1.72 6.01
C LEU A 139 -1.93 -1.99 7.01
N PRO A 140 -1.22 -0.95 7.47
CA PRO A 140 -0.29 -1.10 8.57
C PRO A 140 -1.06 -1.43 9.85
N LYS A 141 -0.50 -2.27 10.72
CA LYS A 141 -1.11 -2.61 12.02
C LYS A 141 -1.16 -1.40 12.97
N THR A 142 -0.16 -0.52 12.86
CA THR A 142 -0.01 0.64 13.74
C THR A 142 0.56 1.82 12.97
N LEU A 143 0.17 3.04 13.37
CA LEU A 143 0.74 4.29 12.89
C LEU A 143 1.32 5.11 14.05
N PRO A 144 2.19 6.10 13.79
CA PRO A 144 2.68 7.01 14.82
C PRO A 144 1.54 7.66 15.60
N ALA A 145 1.72 7.81 16.91
CA ALA A 145 0.77 8.51 17.76
C ALA A 145 0.60 9.95 17.28
N LYS A 146 -0.63 10.49 17.41
CA LYS A 146 -1.07 11.76 16.82
C LYS A 146 -1.29 11.75 15.30
N THR A 147 -1.16 10.58 14.66
CA THR A 147 -1.76 10.42 13.32
C THR A 147 -3.28 10.53 13.45
N CYS A 148 -3.93 11.10 12.46
CA CYS A 148 -5.38 11.16 12.39
C CYS A 148 -5.87 10.70 11.02
N LEU A 149 -7.07 10.12 11.00
CA LEU A 149 -7.74 9.67 9.79
C LEU A 149 -8.45 10.87 9.13
N VAL A 150 -8.17 11.09 7.84
CA VAL A 150 -8.72 12.22 7.07
C VAL A 150 -10.00 11.79 6.36
N SER A 151 -9.96 10.65 5.68
CA SER A 151 -11.04 10.19 4.81
C SER A 151 -10.90 8.72 4.47
N ALA A 152 -12.02 8.03 4.28
CA ALA A 152 -12.07 6.75 3.60
C ALA A 152 -13.20 6.77 2.56
N SER A 153 -12.90 6.35 1.33
CA SER A 153 -13.90 6.36 0.26
C SER A 153 -13.58 5.38 -0.86
N GLY A 154 -14.55 5.09 -1.73
CA GLY A 154 -14.31 4.23 -2.89
C GLY A 154 -15.58 3.73 -3.53
N THR A 155 -15.46 2.65 -4.30
CA THR A 155 -16.59 1.92 -4.90
C THR A 155 -16.61 0.48 -4.43
N VAL A 156 -17.81 -0.10 -4.34
CA VAL A 156 -17.99 -1.51 -4.00
C VAL A 156 -18.14 -2.34 -5.26
N HIS A 157 -19.11 -2.00 -6.11
CA HIS A 157 -19.36 -2.69 -7.37
C HIS A 157 -19.28 -1.74 -8.58
N ASP A 158 -18.07 -1.39 -9.02
CA ASP A 158 -17.90 -0.75 -10.33
C ASP A 158 -17.93 -1.81 -11.45
N PRO A 159 -18.77 -1.68 -12.50
CA PRO A 159 -18.86 -2.67 -13.58
C PRO A 159 -17.58 -2.80 -14.41
N THR A 160 -16.77 -1.74 -14.44
CA THR A 160 -15.52 -1.67 -15.20
C THR A 160 -14.34 -1.98 -14.30
N PHE A 161 -14.35 -1.43 -13.08
CA PHE A 161 -13.20 -1.39 -12.18
C PHE A 161 -13.38 -2.15 -10.87
N GLY A 162 -14.50 -2.86 -10.67
CA GLY A 162 -14.77 -3.62 -9.45
C GLY A 162 -14.80 -2.74 -8.20
N GLY A 163 -14.46 -3.32 -7.05
CA GLY A 163 -14.27 -2.55 -5.82
C GLY A 163 -12.97 -1.75 -5.84
N ASN A 164 -12.96 -0.60 -5.20
CA ASN A 164 -11.74 0.12 -4.85
C ASN A 164 -11.92 0.85 -3.52
N ILE A 165 -10.81 1.10 -2.83
CA ILE A 165 -10.79 1.88 -1.59
C ILE A 165 -9.63 2.86 -1.60
N ILE A 166 -9.86 4.05 -1.04
CA ILE A 166 -8.86 5.07 -0.80
C ILE A 166 -8.98 5.50 0.66
N ILE A 167 -7.88 5.43 1.42
CA ILE A 167 -7.80 5.86 2.81
C ILE A 167 -6.68 6.88 2.97
N GLY A 168 -7.01 8.03 3.56
CA GLY A 168 -6.07 9.13 3.80
C GLY A 168 -5.85 9.34 5.30
N TYR A 169 -4.59 9.49 5.69
CA TYR A 169 -4.13 9.82 7.03
C TYR A 169 -3.25 11.07 6.99
N LEU A 170 -3.25 11.82 8.09
CA LEU A 170 -2.30 12.91 8.33
C LEU A 170 -1.35 12.51 9.45
N LEU A 171 -0.06 12.44 9.13
CA LEU A 171 0.99 12.05 10.08
C LEU A 171 1.34 13.21 11.03
N PRO A 172 2.05 12.94 12.15
CA PRO A 172 2.36 13.95 13.16
C PRO A 172 3.26 15.10 12.66
N ASP A 173 4.00 14.87 11.58
CA ASP A 173 4.83 15.87 10.90
C ASP A 173 4.05 16.69 9.85
N GLY A 174 2.73 16.47 9.75
CA GLY A 174 1.85 17.08 8.77
C GLY A 174 1.97 16.47 7.38
N SER A 175 2.73 15.39 7.19
CA SER A 175 2.82 14.73 5.90
C SER A 175 1.61 13.85 5.62
N PRO A 176 1.11 13.83 4.37
CA PRO A 176 -0.01 12.96 4.01
C PRO A 176 0.48 11.52 3.82
N LEU A 177 -0.30 10.57 4.32
CA LEU A 177 -0.20 9.15 4.00
C LEU A 177 -1.52 8.74 3.34
N SER A 178 -1.47 8.29 2.09
CA SER A 178 -2.67 7.81 1.38
C SER A 178 -2.44 6.38 0.94
N PHE A 179 -3.47 5.56 1.05
CA PHE A 179 -3.56 4.23 0.45
C PHE A 179 -4.68 4.24 -0.58
N SER A 180 -4.46 3.59 -1.71
CA SER A 180 -5.43 3.32 -2.75
C SER A 180 -5.28 1.86 -3.14
N GLU A 181 -6.33 1.07 -2.94
CA GLU A 181 -6.29 -0.37 -3.14
C GLU A 181 -7.43 -0.81 -4.05
N ALA A 182 -7.14 -1.79 -4.90
CA ALA A 182 -8.07 -2.35 -5.86
C ALA A 182 -7.65 -3.78 -6.23
N PRO A 183 -8.54 -4.59 -6.83
CA PRO A 183 -8.18 -5.89 -7.37
C PRO A 183 -7.02 -5.79 -8.37
N LEU A 184 -6.08 -6.73 -8.27
CA LEU A 184 -4.95 -6.82 -9.19
C LEU A 184 -5.45 -7.13 -10.61
N ARG A 185 -5.26 -6.18 -11.52
CA ARG A 185 -5.61 -6.34 -12.95
C ARG A 185 -4.42 -6.65 -13.85
N SER A 186 -3.24 -6.16 -13.47
CA SER A 186 -2.00 -6.36 -14.21
C SER A 186 -1.21 -7.53 -13.65
N ASN A 187 -0.48 -8.25 -14.51
CA ASN A 187 0.46 -9.27 -14.06
C ASN A 187 1.73 -8.71 -13.39
N SER A 188 1.95 -7.39 -13.44
CA SER A 188 3.05 -6.78 -12.70
C SER A 188 2.73 -6.78 -11.21
N ARG A 189 3.61 -7.44 -10.45
CA ARG A 189 3.57 -7.53 -8.98
C ARG A 189 4.75 -6.80 -8.34
N ASP A 190 5.57 -6.16 -9.16
CA ASP A 190 6.81 -5.53 -8.71
C ASP A 190 6.50 -4.31 -7.85
N PHE A 191 7.30 -4.16 -6.81
CA PHE A 191 7.28 -2.94 -6.01
C PHE A 191 8.09 -1.86 -6.72
N GLN A 192 7.47 -0.71 -6.96
CA GLN A 192 8.12 0.44 -7.62
C GLN A 192 7.67 1.74 -6.96
N CYS A 193 8.61 2.66 -6.77
CA CYS A 193 8.33 4.01 -6.28
C CYS A 193 8.71 5.05 -7.32
N THR A 194 7.88 6.08 -7.44
CA THR A 194 8.15 7.26 -8.25
C THR A 194 8.05 8.51 -7.39
N SER A 195 8.88 9.50 -7.67
CA SER A 195 8.78 10.79 -6.99
C SER A 195 7.48 11.47 -7.40
N SER A 196 6.67 11.89 -6.42
CA SER A 196 5.52 12.72 -6.73
C SER A 196 6.01 14.07 -7.29
N PRO A 197 5.49 14.55 -8.44
CA PRO A 197 5.81 15.89 -8.91
C PRO A 197 5.36 16.85 -7.81
N SER A 198 6.33 17.49 -7.17
CA SER A 198 6.06 18.49 -6.15
C SER A 198 5.27 19.60 -6.82
N GLY A 199 3.98 19.74 -6.49
CA GLY A 199 3.23 20.94 -6.83
C GLY A 199 4.05 22.13 -6.35
N THR A 200 4.35 23.06 -7.24
CA THR A 200 5.06 24.30 -6.94
C THR A 200 4.37 24.95 -5.76
N ALA A 201 5.00 24.88 -4.58
CA ALA A 201 4.65 25.77 -3.49
C ALA A 201 4.76 27.20 -4.05
N PRO A 202 3.77 28.08 -3.85
CA PRO A 202 3.96 29.48 -4.17
C PRO A 202 5.16 29.97 -3.34
N GLN A 203 6.27 30.22 -4.03
CA GLN A 203 7.39 30.96 -3.47
C GLN A 203 6.91 32.40 -3.26
N ASN A 204 6.28 32.66 -2.12
CA ASN A 204 6.25 34.03 -1.61
C ASN A 204 7.62 34.31 -1.03
N PRO A 205 8.38 35.29 -1.57
CA PRO A 205 9.67 35.64 -1.02
C PRO A 205 9.47 36.50 0.24
N VAL A 206 10.37 36.31 1.20
CA VAL A 206 10.74 37.21 2.31
C VAL A 206 9.93 37.10 3.61
N THR A 207 10.47 36.32 4.54
CA THR A 207 10.57 36.73 5.96
C THR A 207 11.96 36.35 6.47
N PRO A 208 12.85 37.30 6.80
CA PRO A 208 14.20 36.98 7.29
C PRO A 208 14.11 36.44 8.73
N GLY A 209 14.43 35.17 8.93
CA GLY A 209 14.54 34.59 10.29
C GLY A 209 14.34 33.09 10.42
N VAL A 210 13.86 32.39 9.38
CA VAL A 210 13.64 30.93 9.47
C VAL A 210 14.87 30.19 8.98
N LYS A 211 15.61 29.59 9.94
CA LYS A 211 16.66 28.60 9.71
C LYS A 211 16.14 27.52 8.73
N PRO A 212 16.88 27.15 7.67
CA PRO A 212 16.41 26.13 6.73
C PRO A 212 16.13 24.83 7.47
N SER A 213 14.89 24.34 7.34
CA SER A 213 14.49 23.00 7.79
C SER A 213 15.45 21.96 7.22
N PRO A 214 15.82 20.90 7.96
CA PRO A 214 16.63 19.82 7.39
C PRO A 214 15.93 19.31 6.13
N THR A 215 16.71 19.05 5.08
CA THR A 215 16.26 18.54 3.77
C THR A 215 15.16 17.51 3.96
N GLN A 216 13.92 17.93 3.72
CA GLN A 216 12.74 17.10 4.00
C GLN A 216 12.70 15.99 2.95
N ALA A 217 12.58 14.73 3.39
CA ALA A 217 12.51 13.59 2.47
C ALA A 217 11.34 13.78 1.47
N PRO A 218 11.54 13.43 0.18
CA PRO A 218 10.51 13.60 -0.84
C PRO A 218 9.31 12.69 -0.54
N ILE A 219 8.13 13.09 -1.03
CA ILE A 219 6.95 12.23 -1.08
C ILE A 219 7.12 11.32 -2.30
N LEU A 220 7.14 10.01 -2.07
CA LEU A 220 7.15 9.01 -3.12
C LEU A 220 5.75 8.39 -3.22
N ILE A 221 5.35 8.06 -4.45
CA ILE A 221 4.18 7.26 -4.76
C ILE A 221 4.70 5.87 -5.10
N CYS A 222 4.36 4.90 -4.28
CA CYS A 222 4.79 3.52 -4.42
C CYS A 222 3.61 2.63 -4.77
N THR A 223 3.85 1.70 -5.68
CA THR A 223 2.88 0.72 -6.16
C THR A 223 3.46 -0.66 -5.95
N GLY A 224 2.63 -1.61 -5.53
CA GLY A 224 3.00 -3.02 -5.43
C GLY A 224 1.77 -3.90 -5.30
N ALA A 225 1.93 -5.20 -5.52
CA ALA A 225 0.85 -6.17 -5.34
C ALA A 225 1.06 -7.00 -4.08
N LYS A 226 0.02 -7.13 -3.25
CA LYS A 226 -0.08 -8.16 -2.21
C LYS A 226 -1.22 -9.10 -2.55
N ASP A 227 -0.91 -10.40 -2.65
CA ASP A 227 -1.87 -11.43 -3.06
C ASP A 227 -2.62 -11.05 -4.35
N ASN A 228 -3.92 -10.78 -4.29
CA ASN A 228 -4.73 -10.35 -5.43
C ASN A 228 -5.16 -8.88 -5.35
N THR A 229 -4.44 -8.08 -4.55
CA THR A 229 -4.70 -6.66 -4.34
C THR A 229 -3.52 -5.84 -4.85
N ASN A 230 -3.80 -4.86 -5.70
CA ASN A 230 -2.85 -3.80 -6.02
C ASN A 230 -2.98 -2.70 -4.96
N VAL A 231 -1.86 -2.33 -4.34
CA VAL A 231 -1.78 -1.28 -3.33
C VAL A 231 -0.89 -0.17 -3.87
N VAL A 232 -1.46 1.02 -3.97
CA VAL A 232 -0.76 2.27 -4.26
C VAL A 232 -0.77 3.10 -3.00
N PHE A 233 0.39 3.54 -2.51
CA PHE A 233 0.45 4.45 -1.38
C PHE A 233 1.44 5.57 -1.59
N SER A 234 1.18 6.71 -0.96
CA SER A 234 2.06 7.88 -0.98
C SER A 234 2.56 8.18 0.41
N LEU A 235 3.87 8.29 0.60
CA LEU A 235 4.49 8.57 1.90
C LEU A 235 5.85 9.26 1.71
N ARG A 236 6.26 10.07 2.69
CA ARG A 236 7.63 10.60 2.75
C ARG A 236 8.63 9.51 3.10
N GLY A 237 9.71 9.40 2.33
CA GLY A 237 10.76 8.44 2.64
C GLY A 237 11.70 8.18 1.47
N ASN A 238 12.41 7.05 1.56
CA ASN A 238 13.17 6.48 0.46
C ASN A 238 12.62 5.09 0.11
N GLU A 239 12.90 4.62 -1.10
CA GLU A 239 12.37 3.36 -1.62
C GLU A 239 12.59 2.18 -0.68
N THR A 240 13.77 2.04 -0.08
CA THR A 240 14.08 0.93 0.86
C THR A 240 13.16 0.94 2.08
N SER A 241 12.98 2.11 2.71
CA SER A 241 12.09 2.25 3.88
C SER A 241 10.62 2.05 3.52
N LEU A 242 10.20 2.51 2.34
CA LEU A 242 8.82 2.36 1.87
C LEU A 242 8.53 0.91 1.45
N LYS A 243 9.53 0.19 0.93
CA LYS A 243 9.40 -1.25 0.68
C LYS A 243 9.20 -2.03 1.98
N GLN A 244 9.99 -1.73 3.02
CA GLN A 244 9.79 -2.35 4.34
C GLN A 244 8.41 -2.07 4.92
N PHE A 245 7.92 -0.83 4.74
CA PHE A 245 6.58 -0.44 5.14
C PHE A 245 5.50 -1.23 4.38
N PHE A 246 5.65 -1.38 3.06
CA PHE A 246 4.78 -2.18 2.21
C PHE A 246 4.79 -3.67 2.59
N ASP A 247 5.96 -4.24 2.80
CA ASP A 247 6.11 -5.65 3.18
C ASP A 247 5.39 -5.94 4.52
N ALA A 248 5.36 -4.97 5.44
CA ALA A 248 4.74 -5.07 6.76
C ALA A 248 3.20 -4.90 6.77
N LEU A 249 2.57 -4.53 5.64
CA LEU A 249 1.11 -4.41 5.55
C LEU A 249 0.43 -5.75 5.82
N GLN A 250 -0.72 -5.73 6.48
CA GLN A 250 -1.45 -6.94 6.84
C GLN A 250 -2.91 -6.85 6.35
N PRO A 251 -3.49 -7.97 5.91
CA PRO A 251 -4.91 -8.02 5.58
C PRO A 251 -5.76 -8.02 6.85
N GLY A 252 -7.03 -7.60 6.74
CA GLY A 252 -8.02 -7.73 7.82
C GLY A 252 -7.72 -6.89 9.07
N ILE A 253 -7.02 -5.77 8.89
CA ILE A 253 -6.76 -4.83 9.98
C ILE A 253 -8.01 -3.96 10.20
N ASN A 254 -8.55 -4.00 11.40
CA ASN A 254 -9.58 -3.06 11.83
C ASN A 254 -8.98 -1.64 11.85
N TRP A 255 -9.53 -0.74 11.05
CA TRP A 255 -8.95 0.59 10.84
C TRP A 255 -9.91 1.74 11.13
N VAL A 256 -11.21 1.48 11.22
CA VAL A 256 -12.22 2.48 11.54
C VAL A 256 -12.06 2.86 13.02
N PRO A 257 -11.81 4.13 13.36
CA PRO A 257 -11.80 4.59 14.74
C PRO A 257 -13.09 4.25 15.47
N ALA A 258 -12.98 3.86 16.75
CA ALA A 258 -14.15 3.79 17.61
C ALA A 258 -14.78 5.20 17.76
N ALA A 259 -16.11 5.26 17.74
CA ALA A 259 -16.87 6.49 17.91
C ALA A 259 -16.80 7.03 19.35
#